data_AF-A0A7C3YB63-F1
#
_entry.id   AF-A0A7C3YB63-F1
#
_cell.length_a   1.000
_cell.length_b   1.000
_cell.length_c   1.000
_cell.angle_alpha   90.00
_cell.angle_beta   90.00
_cell.angle_gamma   90.00
#
_symmetry.space_group_name_H-M   'P 1'
#
loop_
_entity.id
_entity.type
_entity.pdbx_description
1 polymer ?
#
loop_
_entity_poly.entity_id
_entity_poly.type
_entity_poly.pdbx_seq_one_letter_code
_entity_poly.pdbx_strand_id
1 'polypeptide(L)'
;NEFLNEIARTTAASLDPREIADAAVERLRALMPFDRAALFRLGGRGSSRVEVLFSRTPYDDRIPAALPGPPLRPLAERVARERVVTLDLPAGLPAGVALPGIEEMRSALLVAVGGEEGPPRHVLGLASANADAFAGADRGLLRRIAQQMALALNNAELYHDIKRMHLGNLKALSAALNAKDYYTLGHAARVAAYMVLLGTELGWEPSLLRQVEEVAYLHDIGKIGVSDRLLMKPSGLNQAEWALMRRHPIFSAEIVRPLFDEALVLGVRHHHERWDGSGYPDGLRGEEIPVVARAMCVVDSYDAMSFRRPYRQGLPYEECREELRRCRGSQFDPDMVDAFERVLERLAASRAEACAAARAASAVVDDRALAALAAADPDAAAVRRLRQALREVCAAHPPTHHVTVYLRRGKASAVALDSDEAAPPLLRPGEEFVPEDPVLDVLAGREPAANVLSVDGRGVWVSGAVPLHDRAGAVVGAVVASRPVAAGLGEVEALPSTVAETFAAMLHDAALRSERAELEAITDGLTGLYNHRYFHERLAEEIERSQTTGAPLAVLLCDLDRFHAYNQLHGHEAG
;
A
#
# COMPACT_ATOMS: atom_id res chain seq x y z
N ASN A 1 27.82 -24.15 31.73
CA ASN A 1 27.44 -24.75 30.42
C ASN A 1 25.95 -25.01 30.33
N GLU A 2 25.32 -25.69 31.28
CA GLU A 2 23.86 -25.94 31.27
C GLU A 2 23.01 -24.66 31.17
N PHE A 3 23.32 -23.63 31.98
CA PHE A 3 22.65 -22.33 31.93
C PHE A 3 22.75 -21.61 30.56
N LEU A 4 23.93 -21.65 29.92
CA LEU A 4 24.12 -21.04 28.59
C LEU A 4 23.38 -21.82 27.50
N ASN A 5 23.35 -23.15 27.59
CA ASN A 5 22.59 -24.00 26.68
C ASN A 5 21.09 -23.77 26.83
N GLU A 6 20.61 -23.54 28.05
CA GLU A 6 19.20 -23.21 28.29
C GLU A 6 18.82 -21.87 27.68
N ILE A 7 19.64 -20.82 27.89
CA ILE A 7 19.45 -19.51 27.24
C ILE A 7 19.41 -19.68 25.73
N ALA A 8 20.42 -20.35 25.15
CA ALA A 8 20.50 -20.56 23.71
C ALA A 8 19.26 -21.27 23.16
N ARG A 9 18.75 -22.29 23.86
CA ARG A 9 17.52 -23.01 23.48
C ARG A 9 16.30 -22.11 23.54
N THR A 10 16.15 -21.32 24.60
CA THR A 10 14.98 -20.43 24.75
C THR A 10 14.99 -19.26 23.79
N THR A 11 16.16 -18.66 23.53
CA THR A 11 16.27 -17.52 22.61
C THR A 11 16.20 -17.96 21.15
N ALA A 12 16.68 -19.16 20.80
CA ALA A 12 16.57 -19.69 19.43
C ALA A 12 15.15 -20.16 19.07
N ALA A 13 14.24 -20.29 20.04
CA ALA A 13 12.87 -20.73 19.80
C ALA A 13 11.94 -19.60 19.30
N SER A 14 12.39 -18.34 19.34
CA SER A 14 11.61 -17.19 18.89
C SER A 14 12.33 -16.42 17.79
N LEU A 15 11.54 -15.77 16.94
CA LEU A 15 11.98 -14.82 15.92
C LEU A 15 11.59 -13.38 16.29
N ASP A 16 10.92 -13.16 17.43
CA ASP A 16 10.60 -11.83 17.94
C ASP A 16 11.75 -11.32 18.83
N PRO A 17 12.43 -10.22 18.47
CA PRO A 17 13.45 -9.58 19.30
C PRO A 17 13.01 -9.32 20.75
N ARG A 18 11.71 -9.04 21.00
CA ARG A 18 11.15 -8.83 22.33
C ARG A 18 11.16 -10.10 23.14
N GLU A 19 10.64 -11.20 22.61
CA GLU A 19 10.63 -12.50 23.29
C GLU A 19 12.05 -13.03 23.51
N ILE A 20 12.95 -12.83 22.53
CA ILE A 20 14.37 -13.16 22.65
C ILE A 20 15.00 -12.37 23.82
N ALA A 21 14.75 -11.06 23.88
CA ALA A 21 15.23 -10.21 24.97
C ALA A 21 14.64 -10.64 26.32
N ASP A 22 13.34 -10.92 26.33
CA ASP A 22 12.59 -11.26 27.54
C ASP A 22 13.09 -12.56 28.16
N ALA A 23 13.26 -13.60 27.34
CA ALA A 23 13.81 -14.88 27.75
C ALA A 23 15.22 -14.72 28.33
N ALA A 24 16.07 -13.91 27.70
CA ALA A 24 17.42 -13.67 28.20
C ALA A 24 17.42 -12.90 29.53
N VAL A 25 16.57 -11.88 29.66
CA VAL A 25 16.41 -11.06 30.88
C VAL A 25 15.90 -11.90 32.04
N GLU A 26 14.88 -12.74 31.84
CA GLU A 26 14.39 -13.65 32.89
C GLU A 26 15.49 -14.56 33.43
N ARG A 27 16.36 -15.08 32.56
CA ARG A 27 17.48 -15.91 33.01
C ARG A 27 18.56 -15.12 33.72
N LEU A 28 18.85 -13.89 33.27
CA LEU A 28 19.79 -13.01 33.97
C LEU A 28 19.35 -12.68 35.39
N ARG A 29 18.04 -12.65 35.69
CA ARG A 29 17.53 -12.44 37.07
C ARG A 29 18.00 -13.52 38.05
N ALA A 30 18.24 -14.75 37.56
CA ALA A 30 18.76 -15.83 38.38
C ALA A 30 20.26 -15.66 38.74
N LEU A 31 20.99 -14.80 38.02
CA LEU A 31 22.42 -14.58 38.23
C LEU A 31 22.73 -13.29 38.99
N MET A 32 21.90 -12.26 38.84
CA MET A 32 22.10 -10.97 39.49
C MET A 32 20.79 -10.22 39.71
N PRO A 33 20.67 -9.48 40.82
CA PRO A 33 19.51 -8.64 41.06
C PRO A 33 19.56 -7.39 40.17
N PHE A 34 18.44 -7.08 39.51
CA PHE A 34 18.20 -5.80 38.85
C PHE A 34 16.71 -5.47 38.84
N ASP A 35 16.41 -4.18 38.85
CA ASP A 35 15.06 -3.65 38.98
C ASP A 35 14.43 -3.33 37.62
N ARG A 36 15.27 -3.09 36.60
CA ARG A 36 14.87 -2.67 35.25
C ARG A 36 15.76 -3.33 34.20
N ALA A 37 15.18 -3.66 33.04
CA ALA A 37 15.91 -4.13 31.88
C ALA A 37 15.35 -3.51 30.59
N ALA A 38 16.22 -3.21 29.63
CA ALA A 38 15.84 -2.75 28.30
C ALA A 38 16.84 -3.22 27.23
N LEU A 39 16.34 -3.52 26.03
CA LEU A 39 17.15 -3.81 24.86
C LEU A 39 17.06 -2.65 23.87
N PHE A 40 18.22 -2.12 23.50
CA PHE A 40 18.35 -1.00 22.58
C PHE A 40 18.94 -1.44 21.25
N ARG A 41 18.40 -0.96 20.14
CA ARG A 41 18.97 -1.08 18.79
C ARG A 41 19.73 0.20 18.44
N LEU A 42 21.00 0.04 18.10
CA LEU A 42 21.87 1.12 17.67
C LEU A 42 21.71 1.32 16.15
N GLY A 43 21.32 2.51 15.71
CA GLY A 43 21.30 2.84 14.29
C GLY A 43 22.71 2.94 13.69
N GLY A 44 22.80 2.92 12.35
CA GLY A 44 24.06 3.04 11.62
C GLY A 44 24.81 4.37 11.87
N ARG A 45 26.04 4.49 11.36
CA ARG A 45 26.82 5.75 11.44
C ARG A 45 26.02 6.91 10.83
N GLY A 46 25.52 7.81 11.67
CA GLY A 46 24.68 8.95 11.26
C GLY A 46 23.23 8.91 11.76
N SER A 47 22.78 7.81 12.38
CA SER A 47 21.42 7.73 12.95
C SER A 47 21.19 8.79 14.04
N SER A 48 20.05 9.48 13.95
CA SER A 48 19.60 10.45 14.95
C SER A 48 18.88 9.81 16.14
N ARG A 49 18.62 8.49 16.09
CA ARG A 49 17.81 7.76 17.08
C ARG A 49 18.42 6.41 17.50
N VAL A 50 18.19 6.06 18.77
CA VAL A 50 18.39 4.74 19.36
C VAL A 50 17.02 4.20 19.68
N GLU A 51 16.68 3.03 19.15
CA GLU A 51 15.35 2.46 19.29
C GLU A 51 15.27 1.51 20.48
N VAL A 52 14.14 1.52 21.17
CA VAL A 52 13.88 0.65 22.31
C VAL A 52 13.08 -0.56 21.80
N LEU A 53 13.75 -1.70 21.68
CA LEU A 53 13.11 -2.93 21.20
C LEU A 53 12.30 -3.60 22.31
N PHE A 54 12.78 -3.51 23.55
CA PHE A 54 12.19 -4.16 24.71
C PHE A 54 12.45 -3.32 25.96
N SER A 55 11.46 -3.25 26.84
CA SER A 55 11.63 -2.81 28.22
C SER A 55 10.83 -3.72 29.13
N ARG A 56 11.36 -3.97 30.33
CA ARG A 56 10.59 -4.57 31.42
C ARG A 56 10.63 -3.64 32.61
N THR A 57 9.55 -2.88 32.76
CA THR A 57 9.34 -1.97 33.88
C THR A 57 7.92 -2.16 34.46
N PRO A 58 7.67 -1.84 35.74
CA PRO A 58 6.34 -1.77 36.33
C PRO A 58 5.44 -0.69 35.71
N TYR A 59 5.98 0.14 34.80
CA TYR A 59 5.33 1.29 34.19
C TYR A 59 5.75 1.39 32.71
N ASP A 60 5.52 0.33 31.92
CA ASP A 60 6.01 0.21 30.54
C ASP A 60 5.60 1.39 29.63
N ASP A 61 4.56 2.14 29.99
CA ASP A 61 4.08 3.33 29.27
C ASP A 61 5.02 4.56 29.35
N ARG A 62 6.12 4.51 30.14
CA ARG A 62 6.98 5.68 30.40
C ARG A 62 8.27 5.75 29.59
N ILE A 63 8.65 4.71 28.85
CA ILE A 63 9.86 4.73 28.02
C ILE A 63 9.49 5.04 26.57
N PRO A 64 10.00 6.13 25.97
CA PRO A 64 9.75 6.43 24.56
C PRO A 64 10.27 5.29 23.66
N ALA A 65 9.54 4.99 22.57
CA ALA A 65 9.95 4.00 21.57
C ALA A 65 11.33 4.29 20.93
N ALA A 66 11.78 5.55 20.96
CA ALA A 66 13.10 5.96 20.52
C ALA A 66 13.69 7.08 21.39
N LEU A 67 14.99 7.00 21.62
CA LEU A 67 15.80 7.99 22.33
C LEU A 67 16.67 8.79 21.34
N PRO A 68 17.01 10.06 21.63
CA PRO A 68 17.90 10.84 20.79
C PRO A 68 19.31 10.22 20.76
N GLY A 69 19.80 9.92 19.56
CA GLY A 69 21.08 9.26 19.33
C GLY A 69 22.32 10.11 19.64
N PRO A 70 22.40 11.41 19.23
CA PRO A 70 23.62 12.21 19.40
C PRO A 70 24.10 12.32 20.86
N PRO A 71 23.25 12.56 21.87
CA PRO A 71 23.67 12.61 23.28
C PRO A 71 24.18 11.26 23.82
N LEU A 72 23.66 10.14 23.30
CA LEU A 72 24.02 8.79 23.74
C LEU A 72 25.26 8.22 23.04
N ARG A 73 25.75 8.88 21.98
CA ARG A 73 26.87 8.40 21.16
C ARG A 73 28.15 8.11 21.97
N PRO A 74 28.62 8.97 22.90
CA PRO A 74 29.82 8.67 23.67
C PRO A 74 29.69 7.40 24.51
N LEU A 75 28.49 7.15 25.04
CA LEU A 75 28.20 5.96 25.84
C LEU A 75 28.13 4.72 24.96
N ALA A 76 27.48 4.79 23.79
CA ALA A 76 27.45 3.70 22.82
C ALA A 76 28.86 3.32 22.32
N GLU A 77 29.73 4.30 22.07
CA GLU A 77 31.14 4.07 21.71
C GLU A 77 31.93 3.43 22.83
N ARG A 78 31.68 3.84 24.09
CA ARG A 78 32.29 3.21 25.27
C ARG A 78 31.87 1.75 25.40
N VAL A 79 30.58 1.45 25.26
CA VAL A 79 30.03 0.08 25.28
C VAL A 79 30.60 -0.75 24.13
N ALA A 80 30.76 -0.17 22.94
CA ALA A 80 31.38 -0.86 21.81
C ALA A 80 32.84 -1.26 22.09
N ARG A 81 33.62 -0.40 22.77
CA ARG A 81 35.02 -0.68 23.14
C ARG A 81 35.14 -1.65 24.30
N GLU A 82 34.42 -1.41 25.40
CA GLU A 82 34.57 -2.15 26.66
C GLU A 82 33.71 -3.42 26.72
N ARG A 83 32.72 -3.55 25.84
CA ARG A 83 31.71 -4.63 25.75
C ARG A 83 30.77 -4.76 26.95
N VAL A 84 31.27 -4.56 28.16
CA VAL A 84 30.51 -4.56 29.40
C VAL A 84 30.91 -3.33 30.18
N VAL A 85 29.97 -2.42 30.43
CA VAL A 85 30.20 -1.14 31.11
C VAL A 85 29.28 -1.05 32.30
N THR A 86 29.85 -0.81 33.48
CA THR A 86 29.08 -0.45 34.68
C THR A 86 29.10 1.07 34.85
N LEU A 87 27.96 1.64 35.23
CA LEU A 87 27.77 3.06 35.47
C LEU A 87 27.17 3.28 36.85
N ASP A 88 27.69 4.27 37.57
CA ASP A 88 27.01 4.85 38.72
C ASP A 88 25.95 5.83 38.22
N LEU A 89 24.70 5.70 38.65
CA LEU A 89 23.62 6.56 38.21
C LEU A 89 23.27 7.62 39.27
N PRO A 90 22.97 8.87 38.86
CA PRO A 90 22.97 9.38 37.47
C PRO A 90 24.34 9.85 36.96
N ALA A 91 25.38 9.87 37.80
CA ALA A 91 26.66 10.54 37.52
C ALA A 91 27.43 10.02 36.30
N GLY A 92 27.23 8.76 35.94
CA GLY A 92 27.88 8.06 34.82
C GLY A 92 27.21 8.29 33.46
N LEU A 93 26.08 9.00 33.41
CA LEU A 93 25.44 9.37 32.13
C LEU A 93 26.14 10.59 31.51
N PRO A 94 26.16 10.71 30.17
CA PRO A 94 26.66 11.91 29.51
C PRO A 94 25.86 13.15 29.95
N ALA A 95 26.53 14.31 30.01
CA ALA A 95 25.90 15.55 30.45
C ALA A 95 24.66 15.89 29.62
N GLY A 96 23.54 16.22 30.28
CA GLY A 96 22.27 16.54 29.64
C GLY A 96 21.45 15.35 29.17
N VAL A 97 21.91 14.11 29.37
CA VAL A 97 21.13 12.89 29.11
C VAL A 97 20.26 12.58 30.33
N ALA A 98 18.94 12.63 30.16
CA ALA A 98 17.98 12.05 31.07
C ALA A 98 17.36 10.81 30.40
N LEU A 99 17.39 9.68 31.09
CA LEU A 99 16.72 8.46 30.65
C LEU A 99 15.45 8.30 31.47
N PRO A 100 14.25 8.38 30.85
CA PRO A 100 12.99 8.19 31.55
C PRO A 100 12.89 6.81 32.19
N GLY A 101 12.38 6.74 33.42
CA GLY A 101 12.07 5.48 34.09
C GLY A 101 13.24 4.84 34.87
N ILE A 102 14.38 5.53 34.99
CA ILE A 102 15.53 5.11 35.81
C ILE A 102 15.92 6.14 36.87
N GLU A 103 15.06 7.09 37.19
CA GLU A 103 15.32 8.21 38.12
C GLU A 103 15.68 7.74 39.55
N GLU A 104 15.10 6.61 39.96
CA GLU A 104 15.33 5.97 41.26
C GLU A 104 16.54 5.03 41.27
N MET A 105 17.14 4.76 40.11
CA MET A 105 18.25 3.82 39.99
C MET A 105 19.57 4.46 40.43
N ARG A 106 20.45 3.64 41.00
CA ARG A 106 21.77 4.02 41.52
C ARG A 106 22.92 3.39 40.76
N SER A 107 22.68 2.30 40.03
CA SER A 107 23.67 1.68 39.15
C SER A 107 23.04 1.15 37.88
N ALA A 108 23.84 1.05 36.82
CA ALA A 108 23.47 0.40 35.57
C ALA A 108 24.61 -0.45 35.00
N LEU A 109 24.23 -1.51 34.30
CA LEU A 109 25.11 -2.41 33.58
C LEU A 109 24.68 -2.45 32.12
N LEU A 110 25.58 -2.06 31.22
CA LEU A 110 25.38 -2.05 29.79
C LEU A 110 26.23 -3.14 29.16
N VAL A 111 25.59 -4.02 28.40
CA VAL A 111 26.24 -5.16 27.74
C VAL A 111 26.04 -5.05 26.23
N ALA A 112 27.14 -5.02 25.49
CA ALA A 112 27.15 -5.02 24.04
C ALA A 112 26.68 -6.39 23.51
N VAL A 113 25.61 -6.37 22.73
CA VAL A 113 25.03 -7.56 22.09
C VAL A 113 25.41 -7.54 20.62
N GLY A 114 26.44 -8.32 20.27
CA GLY A 114 27.01 -8.41 18.92
C GLY A 114 28.24 -9.33 18.87
N GLY A 115 28.75 -9.59 17.66
CA GLY A 115 29.97 -10.39 17.46
C GLY A 115 31.21 -9.77 18.13
N GLU A 116 32.27 -10.56 18.35
CA GLU A 116 33.52 -10.10 19.01
C GLU A 116 34.32 -9.08 18.19
N GLU A 117 34.12 -9.08 16.88
CA GLU A 117 34.71 -8.13 15.94
C GLU A 117 33.62 -7.20 15.37
N GLY A 118 33.90 -5.89 15.35
CA GLY A 118 32.98 -4.88 14.83
C GLY A 118 32.07 -4.20 15.89
N PRO A 119 31.38 -3.11 15.50
CA PRO A 119 30.50 -2.39 16.41
C PRO A 119 29.26 -3.22 16.76
N PRO A 120 28.82 -3.24 18.03
CA PRO A 120 27.58 -3.92 18.40
C PRO A 120 26.38 -3.24 17.73
N ARG A 121 25.40 -4.04 17.30
CA ARG A 121 24.11 -3.54 16.79
C ARG A 121 23.10 -3.33 17.90
N HIS A 122 23.26 -4.04 19.02
CA HIS A 122 22.34 -4.00 20.14
C HIS A 122 23.08 -3.77 21.46
N VAL A 123 22.38 -3.19 22.43
CA VAL A 123 22.88 -3.01 23.80
C VAL A 123 21.79 -3.46 24.77
N LEU A 124 22.11 -4.39 25.66
CA LEU A 124 21.27 -4.74 26.80
C LEU A 124 21.63 -3.85 27.98
N GLY A 125 20.67 -3.08 28.47
CA GLY A 125 20.81 -2.29 29.69
C GLY A 125 20.06 -2.92 30.84
N LEU A 126 20.73 -3.08 31.98
CA LEU A 126 20.14 -3.45 33.26
C LEU A 126 20.36 -2.31 34.25
N ALA A 127 19.39 -1.99 35.09
CA ALA A 127 19.54 -0.95 36.11
C ALA A 127 19.00 -1.42 37.46
N SER A 128 19.60 -0.90 38.53
CA SER A 128 19.18 -1.19 39.91
C SER A 128 19.20 0.04 40.81
N ALA A 129 18.29 0.07 41.78
CA ALA A 129 18.28 1.03 42.89
C ALA A 129 19.42 0.82 43.89
N ASN A 130 20.12 -0.32 43.84
CA ASN A 130 21.31 -0.58 44.65
C ASN A 130 22.57 -0.16 43.88
N ALA A 131 23.44 0.64 44.50
CA ALA A 131 24.69 1.11 43.90
C ALA A 131 25.68 -0.03 43.60
N ASP A 132 25.71 -1.06 44.43
CA ASP A 132 26.69 -2.16 44.33
C ASP A 132 26.14 -3.40 43.59
N ALA A 133 24.96 -3.31 42.97
CA ALA A 133 24.25 -4.44 42.36
C ALA A 133 25.11 -5.22 41.34
N PHE A 134 26.03 -4.53 40.65
CA PHE A 134 26.84 -5.09 39.58
C PHE A 134 28.34 -5.22 39.91
N ALA A 135 28.76 -4.94 41.14
CA ALA A 135 30.18 -4.92 41.53
C ALA A 135 30.89 -6.29 41.36
N GLY A 136 30.14 -7.39 41.50
CA GLY A 136 30.63 -8.77 41.35
C GLY A 136 30.27 -9.46 40.04
N ALA A 137 29.76 -8.72 39.04
CA ALA A 137 29.26 -9.33 37.81
C ALA A 137 30.38 -9.99 36.98
N ASP A 138 30.21 -11.26 36.62
CA ASP A 138 31.13 -11.98 35.74
C ASP A 138 31.01 -11.47 34.30
N ARG A 139 31.95 -10.58 33.92
CA ARG A 139 32.03 -10.00 32.57
C ARG A 139 32.17 -11.07 31.48
N GLY A 140 32.86 -12.18 31.75
CA GLY A 140 33.06 -13.26 30.80
C GLY A 140 31.77 -14.04 30.55
N LEU A 141 30.99 -14.30 31.60
CA LEU A 141 29.66 -14.90 31.49
C LEU A 141 28.68 -13.97 30.75
N LEU A 142 28.64 -12.69 31.12
CA LEU A 142 27.79 -11.69 30.47
C LEU A 142 28.09 -11.55 28.97
N ARG A 143 29.38 -11.54 28.58
CA ARG A 143 29.78 -11.55 27.16
C ARG A 143 29.26 -12.78 26.43
N ARG A 144 29.33 -13.96 27.04
CA ARG A 144 28.82 -15.21 26.43
C ARG A 144 27.30 -15.20 26.29
N ILE A 145 26.57 -14.69 27.28
CA ILE A 145 25.11 -14.52 27.20
C ILE A 145 24.77 -13.54 26.07
N ALA A 146 25.46 -12.40 26.01
CA ALA A 146 25.26 -11.41 24.96
C ALA A 146 25.59 -11.94 23.56
N GLN A 147 26.58 -12.82 23.42
CA GLN A 147 26.88 -13.51 22.15
C GLN A 147 25.74 -14.46 21.74
N GLN A 148 25.17 -15.22 22.68
CA GLN A 148 24.03 -16.09 22.39
C GLN A 148 22.78 -15.29 22.01
N MET A 149 22.50 -14.20 22.73
CA MET A 149 21.44 -13.26 22.37
C MET A 149 21.68 -12.65 21.00
N ALA A 150 22.91 -12.22 20.71
CA ALA A 150 23.26 -11.65 19.40
C ALA A 150 23.03 -12.65 18.27
N LEU A 151 23.34 -13.94 18.48
CA LEU A 151 23.07 -14.98 17.48
C LEU A 151 21.56 -15.13 17.22
N ALA A 152 20.74 -15.17 18.27
CA ALA A 152 19.29 -15.27 18.13
C ALA A 152 18.69 -14.02 17.44
N LEU A 153 19.10 -12.82 17.87
CA LEU A 153 18.67 -11.56 17.26
C LEU A 153 19.11 -11.45 15.80
N ASN A 154 20.36 -11.82 15.48
CA ASN A 154 20.85 -11.83 14.11
C ASN A 154 20.08 -12.84 13.24
N ASN A 155 19.75 -14.02 13.78
CA ASN A 155 18.93 -15.02 13.08
C ASN A 155 17.51 -14.49 12.81
N ALA A 156 16.90 -13.82 13.79
CA ALA A 156 15.60 -13.18 13.64
C ALA A 156 15.64 -12.07 12.57
N GLU A 157 16.65 -11.20 12.60
CA GLU A 157 16.88 -10.17 11.58
C GLU A 157 17.07 -10.77 10.20
N LEU A 158 17.94 -11.77 10.06
CA LEU A 158 18.20 -12.47 8.80
C LEU A 158 16.93 -13.13 8.25
N TYR A 159 16.16 -13.80 9.10
CA TYR A 159 14.88 -14.38 8.70
C TYR A 159 13.92 -13.31 8.19
N HIS A 160 13.80 -12.19 8.90
CA HIS A 160 12.93 -11.10 8.51
C HIS A 160 13.40 -10.39 7.22
N ASP A 161 14.72 -10.23 7.02
CA ASP A 161 15.30 -9.67 5.79
C ASP A 161 15.07 -10.59 4.59
N ILE A 162 15.25 -11.91 4.77
CA ILE A 162 14.95 -12.93 3.76
C ILE A 162 13.46 -12.90 3.41
N LYS A 163 12.57 -12.91 4.43
CA LYS A 163 11.12 -12.80 4.24
C LYS A 163 10.77 -11.53 3.48
N ARG A 164 11.32 -10.37 3.86
CA ARG A 164 11.09 -9.08 3.19
C ARG A 164 11.54 -9.11 1.74
N MET A 165 12.70 -9.69 1.45
CA MET A 165 13.21 -9.84 0.09
C MET A 165 12.29 -10.74 -0.76
N HIS A 166 11.87 -11.89 -0.23
CA HIS A 166 10.96 -12.79 -0.92
C HIS A 166 9.59 -12.15 -1.17
N LEU A 167 9.03 -11.47 -0.17
CA LEU A 167 7.78 -10.72 -0.33
C LEU A 167 7.92 -9.61 -1.37
N GLY A 168 9.02 -8.86 -1.35
CA GLY A 168 9.31 -7.85 -2.38
C GLY A 168 9.31 -8.46 -3.79
N ASN A 169 9.97 -9.60 -3.98
CA ASN A 169 10.01 -10.31 -5.26
C ASN A 169 8.64 -10.86 -5.68
N LEU A 170 7.85 -11.40 -4.76
CA LEU A 170 6.51 -11.88 -5.07
C LEU A 170 5.55 -10.73 -5.40
N LYS A 171 5.59 -9.63 -4.64
CA LYS A 171 4.82 -8.41 -4.95
C LYS A 171 5.19 -7.85 -6.31
N ALA A 172 6.48 -7.88 -6.67
CA ALA A 172 6.98 -7.50 -7.98
C ALA A 172 6.40 -8.36 -9.11
N LEU A 173 6.45 -9.68 -8.94
CA LEU A 173 5.89 -10.64 -9.90
C LEU A 173 4.37 -10.49 -10.01
N SER A 174 3.68 -10.31 -8.89
CA SER A 174 2.23 -10.06 -8.84
C SER A 174 1.88 -8.78 -9.59
N ALA A 175 2.63 -7.70 -9.38
CA ALA A 175 2.43 -6.44 -10.09
C ALA A 175 2.65 -6.59 -11.61
N ALA A 176 3.70 -7.32 -12.01
CA ALA A 176 3.97 -7.60 -13.43
C ALA A 176 2.89 -8.48 -14.08
N LEU A 177 2.39 -9.48 -13.36
CA LEU A 177 1.27 -10.33 -13.79
C LEU A 177 0.00 -9.48 -13.95
N ASN A 178 -0.27 -8.63 -12.97
CA ASN A 178 -1.38 -7.71 -12.96
C ASN A 178 -1.31 -6.63 -14.05
N ALA A 179 -0.12 -6.29 -14.53
CA ALA A 179 0.01 -5.41 -15.70
C ALA A 179 -0.34 -6.13 -17.02
N LYS A 180 -0.34 -7.47 -17.04
CA LYS A 180 -0.71 -8.29 -18.21
C LYS A 180 -2.17 -8.73 -18.22
N ASP A 181 -2.77 -8.92 -17.05
CA ASP A 181 -4.21 -9.15 -16.92
C ASP A 181 -4.93 -7.82 -17.22
N TYR A 182 -6.04 -7.84 -17.95
CA TYR A 182 -6.85 -6.66 -18.35
C TYR A 182 -7.45 -5.88 -17.14
N TYR A 183 -6.97 -6.14 -15.93
CA TYR A 183 -7.70 -6.05 -14.69
C TYR A 183 -7.06 -5.10 -13.66
N THR A 184 -5.77 -4.75 -13.75
CA THR A 184 -5.05 -4.57 -12.47
C THR A 184 -3.87 -3.59 -12.46
N LEU A 185 -4.03 -2.36 -12.97
CA LEU A 185 -3.24 -1.26 -12.40
C LEU A 185 -3.81 -0.86 -11.04
N GLY A 186 -3.12 -1.28 -9.98
CA GLY A 186 -3.42 -0.93 -8.59
C GLY A 186 -4.46 -1.80 -7.88
N HIS A 187 -5.14 -2.75 -8.54
CA HIS A 187 -6.16 -3.62 -7.92
C HIS A 187 -5.68 -4.34 -6.66
N ALA A 188 -4.57 -5.09 -6.75
CA ALA A 188 -4.02 -5.79 -5.60
C ALA A 188 -3.71 -4.84 -4.43
N ALA A 189 -3.27 -3.62 -4.74
CA ALA A 189 -3.00 -2.59 -3.75
C ALA A 189 -4.29 -2.02 -3.13
N ARG A 190 -5.33 -1.79 -3.93
CA ARG A 190 -6.65 -1.34 -3.44
C ARG A 190 -7.33 -2.40 -2.60
N VAL A 191 -7.33 -3.66 -3.04
CA VAL A 191 -7.85 -4.81 -2.26
C VAL A 191 -7.12 -4.91 -0.93
N ALA A 192 -5.79 -4.81 -0.91
CA ALA A 192 -5.02 -4.79 0.33
C ALA A 192 -5.43 -3.61 1.25
N ALA A 193 -5.59 -2.40 0.69
CA ALA A 193 -6.01 -1.23 1.45
C ALA A 193 -7.42 -1.38 2.05
N TYR A 194 -8.40 -1.81 1.25
CA TYR A 194 -9.75 -2.09 1.72
C TYR A 194 -9.78 -3.19 2.78
N MET A 195 -8.94 -4.24 2.64
CA MET A 195 -8.82 -5.29 3.64
C MET A 195 -8.30 -4.77 4.98
N VAL A 196 -7.32 -3.86 4.98
CA VAL A 196 -6.84 -3.21 6.20
C VAL A 196 -7.94 -2.35 6.83
N LEU A 197 -8.71 -1.60 6.03
CA LEU A 197 -9.82 -0.80 6.53
C LEU A 197 -10.94 -1.65 7.14
N LEU A 198 -11.31 -2.73 6.47
CA LEU A 198 -12.31 -3.67 6.94
C LEU A 198 -11.84 -4.40 8.20
N GLY A 199 -10.59 -4.88 8.21
CA GLY A 199 -10.00 -5.51 9.39
C GLY A 199 -9.96 -4.57 10.60
N THR A 200 -9.64 -3.30 10.38
CA THR A 200 -9.67 -2.29 11.45
C THR A 200 -11.09 -2.08 11.99
N GLU A 201 -12.08 -1.98 11.09
CA GLU A 201 -13.49 -1.90 11.47
C GLU A 201 -13.97 -3.13 12.27
N LEU A 202 -13.43 -4.31 11.96
CA LEU A 202 -13.70 -5.56 12.66
C LEU A 202 -12.89 -5.72 13.96
N GLY A 203 -12.00 -4.77 14.29
CA GLY A 203 -11.20 -4.79 15.51
C GLY A 203 -10.01 -5.77 15.46
N TRP A 204 -9.45 -6.05 14.28
CA TRP A 204 -8.25 -6.88 14.15
C TRP A 204 -7.01 -6.18 14.72
N GLU A 205 -6.16 -6.96 15.39
CA GLU A 205 -4.91 -6.48 15.97
C GLU A 205 -3.96 -5.91 14.88
N PRO A 206 -3.20 -4.84 15.17
CA PRO A 206 -2.27 -4.23 14.22
C PRO A 206 -1.24 -5.20 13.62
N SER A 207 -0.82 -6.20 14.38
CA SER A 207 0.11 -7.24 13.91
C SER A 207 -0.51 -8.16 12.85
N LEU A 208 -1.82 -8.43 12.94
CA LEU A 208 -2.58 -9.19 11.95
C LEU A 208 -2.87 -8.34 10.72
N LEU A 209 -3.23 -7.06 10.89
CA LEU A 209 -3.50 -6.14 9.78
C LEU A 209 -2.34 -6.04 8.79
N ARG A 210 -1.10 -5.95 9.29
CA ARG A 210 0.10 -5.96 8.43
C ARG A 210 0.21 -7.22 7.59
N GLN A 211 -0.08 -8.39 8.18
CA GLN A 211 0.00 -9.65 7.45
C GLN A 211 -1.15 -9.85 6.48
N VAL A 212 -2.35 -9.37 6.83
CA VAL A 212 -3.52 -9.35 5.95
C VAL A 212 -3.24 -8.49 4.72
N GLU A 213 -2.64 -7.31 4.89
CA GLU A 213 -2.23 -6.45 3.77
C GLU A 213 -1.31 -7.20 2.80
N GLU A 214 -0.28 -7.86 3.32
CA GLU A 214 0.67 -8.63 2.53
C GLU A 214 0.01 -9.79 1.79
N VAL A 215 -0.89 -10.52 2.43
CA VAL A 215 -1.58 -11.67 1.83
C VAL A 215 -2.64 -11.24 0.82
N ALA A 216 -3.37 -10.16 1.09
CA ALA A 216 -4.36 -9.58 0.19
C ALA A 216 -3.73 -9.04 -1.09
N TYR A 217 -2.52 -8.48 -1.00
CA TYR A 217 -1.77 -8.07 -2.19
C TYR A 217 -1.43 -9.26 -3.11
N LEU A 218 -1.22 -10.44 -2.53
CA LEU A 218 -0.78 -11.65 -3.22
C LEU A 218 -1.91 -12.64 -3.53
N HIS A 219 -3.17 -12.30 -3.25
CA HIS A 219 -4.29 -13.26 -3.33
C HIS A 219 -4.41 -13.95 -4.70
N ASP A 220 -4.05 -13.23 -5.76
CA ASP A 220 -4.16 -13.65 -7.16
C ASP A 220 -2.85 -14.07 -7.82
N ILE A 221 -1.73 -14.17 -7.07
CA ILE A 221 -0.42 -14.52 -7.64
C ILE A 221 -0.41 -15.85 -8.40
N GLY A 222 -1.30 -16.78 -8.04
CA GLY A 222 -1.48 -18.07 -8.68
C GLY A 222 -1.94 -17.99 -10.13
N LYS A 223 -2.44 -16.83 -10.60
CA LYS A 223 -2.74 -16.59 -12.02
C LYS A 223 -1.48 -16.70 -12.91
N ILE A 224 -0.26 -16.68 -12.35
CA ILE A 224 0.98 -16.98 -13.08
C ILE A 224 1.00 -18.37 -13.73
N GLY A 225 0.25 -19.32 -13.15
CA GLY A 225 0.07 -20.66 -13.72
C GLY A 225 -0.93 -20.72 -14.87
N VAL A 226 -1.60 -19.61 -15.19
CA VAL A 226 -2.60 -19.50 -16.25
C VAL A 226 -1.96 -18.87 -17.48
N SER A 227 -2.18 -19.47 -18.66
CA SER A 227 -1.55 -18.97 -19.88
C SER A 227 -2.01 -17.55 -20.24
N ASP A 228 -1.09 -16.73 -20.76
CA ASP A 228 -1.34 -15.37 -21.27
C ASP A 228 -2.54 -15.33 -22.24
N ARG A 229 -2.69 -16.34 -23.11
CA ARG A 229 -3.83 -16.46 -24.04
C ARG A 229 -5.18 -16.62 -23.34
N LEU A 230 -5.19 -17.27 -22.17
CA LEU A 230 -6.40 -17.49 -21.40
C LEU A 230 -6.75 -16.30 -20.52
N LEU A 231 -5.75 -15.67 -19.89
CA LEU A 231 -5.89 -14.44 -19.11
C LEU A 231 -6.38 -13.29 -20.01
N MET A 232 -5.78 -13.15 -21.19
CA MET A 232 -6.13 -12.11 -22.15
C MET A 232 -7.25 -12.53 -23.10
N LYS A 233 -8.08 -13.52 -22.75
CA LYS A 233 -9.13 -13.98 -23.67
C LYS A 233 -10.27 -12.93 -23.70
N PRO A 234 -10.54 -12.31 -24.86
CA PRO A 234 -11.54 -11.24 -24.98
C PRO A 234 -12.97 -11.78 -25.07
N SER A 235 -13.15 -13.09 -25.26
CA SER A 235 -14.43 -13.77 -25.20
C SER A 235 -14.55 -14.58 -23.91
N GLY A 236 -15.78 -14.88 -23.50
CA GLY A 236 -16.03 -15.69 -22.31
C GLY A 236 -15.24 -17.01 -22.30
N LEU A 237 -14.85 -17.43 -21.10
CA LEU A 237 -14.18 -18.72 -20.90
C LEU A 237 -15.16 -19.86 -21.10
N ASN A 238 -14.74 -20.92 -21.79
CA ASN A 238 -15.47 -22.17 -21.86
C ASN A 238 -15.34 -22.96 -20.53
N GLN A 239 -16.05 -24.07 -20.41
CA GLN A 239 -16.07 -24.84 -19.15
C GLN A 239 -14.69 -25.38 -18.73
N ALA A 240 -13.86 -25.84 -19.67
CA ALA A 240 -12.53 -26.38 -19.38
C ALA A 240 -11.56 -25.25 -18.99
N GLU A 241 -11.67 -24.12 -19.66
CA GLU A 241 -10.95 -22.88 -19.35
C GLU A 241 -11.32 -22.33 -17.96
N TRP A 242 -12.61 -22.32 -17.62
CA TRP A 242 -13.09 -21.98 -16.27
C TRP A 242 -12.58 -22.95 -15.21
N ALA A 243 -12.48 -24.24 -15.52
CA ALA A 243 -11.92 -25.22 -14.59
C ALA A 243 -10.43 -24.96 -14.30
N LEU A 244 -9.66 -24.48 -15.28
CA LEU A 244 -8.28 -24.05 -15.08
C LEU A 244 -8.20 -22.73 -14.30
N MET A 245 -9.02 -21.75 -14.64
CA MET A 245 -9.05 -20.45 -13.96
C MET A 245 -9.33 -20.60 -12.46
N ARG A 246 -10.30 -21.45 -12.07
CA ARG A 246 -10.66 -21.71 -10.66
C ARG A 246 -9.57 -22.38 -9.82
N ARG A 247 -8.43 -22.74 -10.43
CA ARG A 247 -7.27 -23.29 -9.70
C ARG A 247 -6.34 -22.21 -9.16
N HIS A 248 -6.44 -20.96 -9.62
CA HIS A 248 -5.51 -19.92 -9.17
C HIS A 248 -5.50 -19.73 -7.64
N PRO A 249 -6.60 -19.87 -6.86
CA PRO A 249 -6.52 -19.71 -5.40
C PRO A 249 -5.69 -20.83 -4.75
N ILE A 250 -5.74 -22.04 -5.32
CA ILE A 250 -4.93 -23.19 -4.89
C ILE A 250 -3.45 -22.88 -5.11
N PHE A 251 -3.10 -22.40 -6.30
CA PHE A 251 -1.73 -22.04 -6.62
C PHE A 251 -1.22 -20.83 -5.83
N SER A 252 -2.07 -19.81 -5.62
CA SER A 252 -1.74 -18.67 -4.76
C SER A 252 -1.41 -19.14 -3.36
N ALA A 253 -2.24 -20.01 -2.78
CA ALA A 253 -2.01 -20.60 -1.46
C ALA A 253 -0.69 -21.39 -1.39
N GLU A 254 -0.36 -22.19 -2.41
CA GLU A 254 0.93 -22.90 -2.48
C GLU A 254 2.13 -21.96 -2.53
N ILE A 255 2.03 -20.87 -3.29
CA ILE A 255 3.10 -19.87 -3.44
C ILE A 255 3.34 -19.10 -2.13
N VAL A 256 2.27 -18.71 -1.43
CA VAL A 256 2.39 -17.88 -0.22
C VAL A 256 2.66 -18.69 1.05
N ARG A 257 2.38 -20.01 1.05
CA ARG A 257 2.51 -20.91 2.23
C ARG A 257 3.84 -20.81 2.99
N PRO A 258 5.03 -20.67 2.36
CA PRO A 258 6.29 -20.57 3.10
C PRO A 258 6.46 -19.26 3.90
N LEU A 259 5.63 -18.25 3.65
CA LEU A 259 5.80 -16.88 4.17
C LEU A 259 4.78 -16.51 5.25
N PHE A 260 3.67 -17.23 5.34
CA PHE A 260 2.54 -16.91 6.22
C PHE A 260 2.02 -18.13 6.95
N ASP A 261 1.40 -17.89 8.10
CA ASP A 261 0.73 -18.93 8.87
C ASP A 261 -0.48 -19.50 8.12
N GLU A 262 -0.82 -20.75 8.44
CA GLU A 262 -1.86 -21.51 7.71
C GLU A 262 -3.20 -20.76 7.65
N ALA A 263 -3.58 -20.02 8.70
CA ALA A 263 -4.82 -19.24 8.71
C ALA A 263 -4.91 -18.20 7.57
N LEU A 264 -3.80 -17.52 7.26
CA LEU A 264 -3.73 -16.53 6.17
C LEU A 264 -3.63 -17.22 4.81
N VAL A 265 -2.91 -18.33 4.74
CA VAL A 265 -2.83 -19.18 3.53
C VAL A 265 -4.22 -19.68 3.13
N LEU A 266 -5.03 -20.12 4.10
CA LEU A 266 -6.43 -20.49 3.90
C LEU A 266 -7.29 -19.28 3.51
N GLY A 267 -7.00 -18.09 4.06
CA GLY A 267 -7.60 -16.83 3.61
C GLY A 267 -7.44 -16.59 2.11
N VAL A 268 -6.23 -16.81 1.58
CA VAL A 268 -5.95 -16.73 0.13
C VAL A 268 -6.57 -17.90 -0.63
N ARG A 269 -6.53 -19.12 -0.12
CA ARG A 269 -7.09 -20.28 -0.85
C ARG A 269 -8.59 -20.13 -1.09
N HIS A 270 -9.31 -19.57 -0.12
CA HIS A 270 -10.77 -19.61 -0.06
C HIS A 270 -11.42 -18.25 -0.36
N HIS A 271 -10.71 -17.25 -0.88
CA HIS A 271 -11.28 -15.92 -1.14
C HIS A 271 -12.40 -15.91 -2.21
N HIS A 272 -12.58 -17.01 -2.95
CA HIS A 272 -13.70 -17.24 -3.87
C HIS A 272 -14.74 -18.23 -3.36
N GLU A 273 -14.64 -18.67 -2.10
CA GLU A 273 -15.75 -19.36 -1.45
C GLU A 273 -16.93 -18.41 -1.25
N ARG A 274 -18.14 -18.95 -1.33
CA ARG A 274 -19.38 -18.18 -1.17
C ARG A 274 -20.06 -18.59 0.12
N TRP A 275 -20.64 -17.64 0.83
CA TRP A 275 -21.30 -17.90 2.12
C TRP A 275 -22.36 -19.01 2.05
N ASP A 276 -23.04 -19.15 0.92
CA ASP A 276 -24.05 -20.18 0.63
C ASP A 276 -23.47 -21.58 0.29
N GLY A 277 -22.16 -21.72 0.11
CA GLY A 277 -21.48 -22.97 -0.25
C GLY A 277 -21.36 -23.23 -1.74
N SER A 278 -21.77 -22.30 -2.60
CA SER A 278 -21.68 -22.44 -4.07
C SER A 278 -20.37 -21.93 -4.67
N GLY A 279 -19.38 -21.60 -3.83
CA GLY A 279 -18.07 -21.09 -4.22
C GLY A 279 -17.07 -22.17 -4.60
N TYR A 280 -15.80 -21.78 -4.66
CA TYR A 280 -14.67 -22.66 -4.97
C TYR A 280 -13.42 -22.22 -4.19
N PRO A 281 -12.39 -23.08 -4.02
CA PRO A 281 -12.20 -24.41 -4.60
C PRO A 281 -12.91 -25.57 -3.91
N ASP A 282 -13.24 -25.45 -2.62
CA ASP A 282 -13.60 -26.58 -1.75
C ASP A 282 -15.09 -26.58 -1.36
N GLY A 283 -15.84 -25.51 -1.67
CA GLY A 283 -17.30 -25.46 -1.48
C GLY A 283 -17.71 -25.27 -0.02
N LEU A 284 -16.88 -24.54 0.74
CA LEU A 284 -17.09 -24.27 2.16
C LEU A 284 -18.31 -23.37 2.37
N ARG A 285 -19.02 -23.54 3.50
CA ARG A 285 -20.24 -22.78 3.78
C ARG A 285 -20.17 -22.03 5.11
N GLY A 286 -20.70 -20.81 5.12
CA GLY A 286 -20.81 -20.03 6.35
C GLY A 286 -19.46 -19.82 7.05
N GLU A 287 -19.42 -20.15 8.34
CA GLU A 287 -18.24 -19.99 9.19
C GLU A 287 -17.13 -21.02 8.94
N GLU A 288 -17.37 -22.05 8.12
CA GLU A 288 -16.29 -22.93 7.64
C GLU A 288 -15.28 -22.15 6.79
N ILE A 289 -15.71 -21.05 6.19
CA ILE A 289 -14.86 -20.15 5.41
C ILE A 289 -14.02 -19.30 6.39
N PRO A 290 -12.68 -19.29 6.27
CA PRO A 290 -11.82 -18.45 7.08
C PRO A 290 -12.25 -16.98 7.07
N VAL A 291 -12.19 -16.30 8.21
CA VAL A 291 -12.67 -14.90 8.33
C VAL A 291 -11.97 -13.95 7.33
N VAL A 292 -10.67 -14.16 7.08
CA VAL A 292 -9.91 -13.38 6.09
C VAL A 292 -10.42 -13.62 4.67
N ALA A 293 -10.79 -14.85 4.32
CA ALA A 293 -11.38 -15.18 3.02
C ALA A 293 -12.78 -14.54 2.85
N ARG A 294 -13.62 -14.57 3.90
CA ARG A 294 -14.95 -13.94 3.90
C ARG A 294 -14.85 -12.42 3.67
N ALA A 295 -13.93 -11.77 4.36
CA ALA A 295 -13.64 -10.34 4.17
C ALA A 295 -13.08 -10.05 2.77
N MET A 296 -12.12 -10.86 2.30
CA MET A 296 -11.49 -10.67 0.99
C MET A 296 -12.48 -10.84 -0.15
N CYS A 297 -13.41 -11.79 -0.06
CA CYS A 297 -14.46 -11.98 -1.05
C CYS A 297 -15.33 -10.72 -1.26
N VAL A 298 -15.71 -10.04 -0.17
CA VAL A 298 -16.48 -8.79 -0.21
C VAL A 298 -15.66 -7.67 -0.86
N VAL A 299 -14.42 -7.50 -0.40
CA VAL A 299 -13.53 -6.43 -0.86
C VAL A 299 -13.13 -6.59 -2.32
N ASP A 300 -12.73 -7.79 -2.74
CA ASP A 300 -12.37 -8.11 -4.12
C ASP A 300 -13.55 -7.87 -5.05
N SER A 301 -14.75 -8.32 -4.64
CA SER A 301 -15.98 -8.07 -5.40
C SER A 301 -16.29 -6.58 -5.52
N TYR A 302 -16.11 -5.79 -4.46
CA TYR A 302 -16.32 -4.34 -4.53
C TYR A 302 -15.31 -3.64 -5.45
N ASP A 303 -14.02 -3.97 -5.37
CA ASP A 303 -13.01 -3.40 -6.29
C ASP A 303 -13.33 -3.77 -7.75
N ALA A 304 -13.71 -5.03 -7.96
CA ALA A 304 -14.13 -5.56 -9.26
C ALA A 304 -15.35 -4.83 -9.84
N MET A 305 -16.31 -4.41 -9.00
CA MET A 305 -17.51 -3.68 -9.41
C MET A 305 -17.25 -2.19 -9.62
N SER A 306 -16.48 -1.56 -8.74
CA SER A 306 -16.35 -0.10 -8.67
C SER A 306 -15.31 0.48 -9.63
N PHE A 307 -14.32 -0.31 -10.05
CA PHE A 307 -13.24 0.15 -10.93
C PHE A 307 -13.59 -0.01 -12.41
N ARG A 308 -13.18 0.95 -13.26
CA ARG A 308 -13.35 0.85 -14.72
C ARG A 308 -12.44 -0.24 -15.28
N ARG A 309 -12.95 -0.95 -16.29
CA ARG A 309 -12.22 -1.93 -17.10
C ARG A 309 -12.21 -1.49 -18.56
N PRO A 310 -11.28 -1.98 -19.40
CA PRO A 310 -11.18 -1.62 -20.82
C PRO A 310 -12.50 -1.74 -21.61
N TYR A 311 -13.42 -2.60 -21.17
CA TYR A 311 -14.73 -2.86 -21.81
C TYR A 311 -15.92 -2.69 -20.85
N ARG A 312 -15.73 -2.17 -19.64
CA ARG A 312 -16.82 -2.01 -18.67
C ARG A 312 -16.61 -0.79 -17.78
N GLN A 313 -17.57 0.11 -17.76
CA GLN A 313 -17.55 1.19 -16.76
C GLN A 313 -17.76 0.58 -15.37
N GLY A 314 -17.02 1.08 -14.38
CA GLY A 314 -17.28 0.76 -12.98
C GLY A 314 -18.70 1.18 -12.62
N LEU A 315 -19.35 0.37 -11.77
CA LEU A 315 -20.68 0.68 -11.27
C LEU A 315 -20.61 1.94 -10.37
N PRO A 316 -21.64 2.81 -10.42
CA PRO A 316 -21.80 3.88 -9.45
C PRO A 316 -21.77 3.37 -8.01
N TYR A 317 -21.33 4.23 -7.09
CA TYR A 317 -21.19 3.90 -5.68
C TYR A 317 -22.45 3.27 -5.07
N GLU A 318 -23.63 3.84 -5.33
CA GLU A 318 -24.89 3.30 -4.80
C GLU A 318 -25.25 1.95 -5.40
N GLU A 319 -24.99 1.74 -6.70
CA GLU A 319 -25.21 0.43 -7.35
C GLU A 319 -24.29 -0.65 -6.77
N CYS A 320 -23.02 -0.32 -6.48
CA CYS A 320 -22.11 -1.23 -5.77
C CYS A 320 -22.68 -1.64 -4.40
N ARG A 321 -23.24 -0.69 -3.64
CA ARG A 321 -23.83 -0.96 -2.31
C ARG A 321 -25.09 -1.80 -2.41
N GLU A 322 -25.95 -1.50 -3.37
CA GLU A 322 -27.16 -2.28 -3.63
C GLU A 322 -26.80 -3.73 -3.97
N GLU A 323 -25.77 -3.94 -4.79
CA GLU A 323 -25.28 -5.27 -5.15
C GLU A 323 -24.68 -6.03 -3.95
N LEU A 324 -23.89 -5.37 -3.10
CA LEU A 324 -23.39 -5.95 -1.85
C LEU A 324 -24.55 -6.39 -0.94
N ARG A 325 -25.59 -5.55 -0.78
CA ARG A 325 -26.78 -5.87 0.02
C ARG A 325 -27.60 -7.00 -0.58
N ARG A 326 -27.76 -7.03 -1.91
CA ARG A 326 -28.46 -8.09 -2.64
C ARG A 326 -27.80 -9.45 -2.44
N CYS A 327 -26.47 -9.47 -2.41
CA CYS A 327 -25.65 -10.67 -2.27
C CYS A 327 -25.33 -11.03 -0.80
N ARG A 328 -25.76 -10.22 0.18
CA ARG A 328 -25.63 -10.46 1.62
C ARG A 328 -26.33 -11.76 2.03
N GLY A 329 -25.61 -12.67 2.68
CA GLY A 329 -26.13 -13.98 3.12
C GLY A 329 -26.21 -15.04 2.01
N SER A 330 -25.76 -14.73 0.78
CA SER A 330 -25.59 -15.71 -0.30
C SER A 330 -24.14 -15.78 -0.76
N GLN A 331 -23.67 -14.80 -1.53
CA GLN A 331 -22.25 -14.69 -1.89
C GLN A 331 -21.41 -14.30 -0.67
N PHE A 332 -21.90 -13.32 0.07
CA PHE A 332 -21.13 -12.64 1.10
C PHE A 332 -21.62 -12.99 2.49
N ASP A 333 -20.67 -13.06 3.42
CA ASP A 333 -20.95 -13.09 4.84
C ASP A 333 -21.71 -11.79 5.24
N PRO A 334 -22.90 -11.92 5.87
CA PRO A 334 -23.67 -10.79 6.40
C PRO A 334 -22.86 -9.79 7.22
N ASP A 335 -22.00 -10.27 8.13
CA ASP A 335 -21.27 -9.41 9.07
C ASP A 335 -20.16 -8.63 8.35
N MET A 336 -19.54 -9.25 7.33
CA MET A 336 -18.52 -8.59 6.50
C MET A 336 -19.12 -7.49 5.64
N VAL A 337 -20.32 -7.72 5.07
CA VAL A 337 -21.04 -6.68 4.30
C VAL A 337 -21.38 -5.50 5.22
N ASP A 338 -21.96 -5.76 6.39
CA ASP A 338 -22.38 -4.70 7.31
C ASP A 338 -21.19 -3.86 7.80
N ALA A 339 -20.05 -4.51 8.08
CA ALA A 339 -18.82 -3.82 8.44
C ALA A 339 -18.25 -3.02 7.26
N PHE A 340 -18.22 -3.60 6.06
CA PHE A 340 -17.68 -2.92 4.89
C PHE A 340 -18.55 -1.74 4.44
N GLU A 341 -19.88 -1.79 4.61
CA GLU A 341 -20.75 -0.64 4.38
C GLU A 341 -20.35 0.57 5.25
N ARG A 342 -20.01 0.35 6.53
CA ARG A 342 -19.55 1.44 7.43
C ARG A 342 -18.20 2.01 6.98
N VAL A 343 -17.30 1.15 6.46
CA VAL A 343 -16.05 1.61 5.83
C VAL A 343 -16.35 2.49 4.63
N LEU A 344 -17.22 2.02 3.72
CA LEU A 344 -17.59 2.73 2.50
C LEU A 344 -18.26 4.08 2.78
N GLU A 345 -19.09 4.18 3.82
CA GLU A 345 -19.72 5.43 4.25
C GLU A 345 -18.68 6.46 4.72
N ARG A 346 -17.69 6.04 5.51
CA ARG A 346 -16.57 6.93 5.92
C ARG A 346 -15.74 7.38 4.73
N LEU A 347 -15.45 6.49 3.78
CA LEU A 347 -14.75 6.85 2.55
C LEU A 347 -15.55 7.86 1.73
N ALA A 348 -16.87 7.70 1.64
CA ALA A 348 -17.75 8.62 0.92
C ALA A 348 -17.76 10.02 1.57
N ALA A 349 -17.79 10.09 2.90
CA ALA A 349 -17.67 11.35 3.63
C ALA A 349 -16.30 12.03 3.38
N SER A 350 -15.20 11.27 3.46
CA SER A 350 -13.86 11.77 3.15
C SER A 350 -13.77 12.29 1.71
N ARG A 351 -14.39 11.59 0.76
CA ARG A 351 -14.46 12.00 -0.66
C ARG A 351 -15.24 13.30 -0.84
N ALA A 352 -16.34 13.49 -0.12
CA ALA A 352 -17.10 14.74 -0.16
C ALA A 352 -16.25 15.95 0.29
N GLU A 353 -15.44 15.76 1.34
CA GLU A 353 -14.49 16.77 1.81
C GLU A 353 -13.36 17.01 0.80
N ALA A 354 -12.85 15.95 0.15
CA ALA A 354 -11.87 16.07 -0.93
C ALA A 354 -12.44 16.88 -2.10
N CYS A 355 -13.69 16.60 -2.52
CA CYS A 355 -14.37 17.39 -3.55
C CYS A 355 -14.54 18.86 -3.13
N ALA A 356 -14.76 19.15 -1.85
CA ALA A 356 -14.82 20.53 -1.37
C ALA A 356 -13.46 21.24 -1.48
N ALA A 357 -12.36 20.57 -1.12
CA ALA A 357 -11.01 21.08 -1.31
C ALA A 357 -10.68 21.29 -2.79
N ALA A 358 -11.05 20.34 -3.66
CA ALA A 358 -10.86 20.44 -5.10
C ALA A 358 -11.63 21.62 -5.70
N ARG A 359 -12.87 21.89 -5.24
CA ARG A 359 -13.65 23.08 -5.63
C ARG A 359 -12.95 24.38 -5.21
N ALA A 360 -12.46 24.45 -3.98
CA ALA A 360 -11.71 25.62 -3.51
C ALA A 360 -10.42 25.84 -4.33
N ALA A 361 -9.71 24.76 -4.66
CA ALA A 361 -8.54 24.81 -5.51
C ALA A 361 -8.85 25.21 -6.96
N SER A 362 -9.94 24.72 -7.55
CA SER A 362 -10.39 25.13 -8.88
C SER A 362 -10.67 26.64 -8.94
N ALA A 363 -11.21 27.23 -7.87
CA ALA A 363 -11.48 28.66 -7.79
C ALA A 363 -10.24 29.57 -7.76
N VAL A 364 -9.05 29.05 -7.39
CA VAL A 364 -7.80 29.82 -7.39
C VAL A 364 -6.99 29.68 -8.69
N VAL A 365 -7.43 28.80 -9.61
CA VAL A 365 -6.80 28.63 -10.93
C VAL A 365 -7.31 29.74 -11.87
N ASP A 366 -6.45 30.72 -12.15
CA ASP A 366 -6.78 31.83 -13.07
C ASP A 366 -6.30 31.57 -14.52
N ASP A 367 -6.81 32.37 -15.47
CA ASP A 367 -6.46 32.25 -16.89
C ASP A 367 -4.95 32.40 -17.17
N ARG A 368 -4.24 33.18 -16.34
CA ARG A 368 -2.80 33.41 -16.52
C ARG A 368 -2.02 32.15 -16.12
N ALA A 369 -2.44 31.49 -15.06
CA ALA A 369 -1.89 30.22 -14.63
C ALA A 369 -2.22 29.13 -15.65
N LEU A 370 -3.45 29.03 -16.15
CA LEU A 370 -3.82 28.09 -17.21
C LEU A 370 -2.96 28.26 -18.47
N ALA A 371 -2.76 29.51 -18.93
CA ALA A 371 -1.91 29.79 -20.09
C ALA A 371 -0.44 29.40 -19.86
N ALA A 372 0.11 29.66 -18.67
CA ALA A 372 1.48 29.29 -18.32
C ALA A 372 1.66 27.76 -18.21
N LEU A 373 0.69 27.07 -17.61
CA LEU A 373 0.67 25.61 -17.53
C LEU A 373 0.55 24.96 -18.93
N ALA A 374 -0.30 25.51 -19.80
CA ALA A 374 -0.42 25.06 -21.19
C ALA A 374 0.89 25.25 -21.98
N ALA A 375 1.66 26.31 -21.69
CA ALA A 375 2.97 26.56 -22.26
C ALA A 375 4.08 25.65 -21.69
N ALA A 376 3.80 24.86 -20.64
CA ALA A 376 4.77 24.02 -19.93
C ALA A 376 5.98 24.81 -19.39
N ASP A 377 5.76 26.04 -18.90
CA ASP A 377 6.77 26.86 -18.24
C ASP A 377 6.64 26.76 -16.70
N PRO A 378 7.39 25.86 -16.04
CA PRO A 378 7.27 25.65 -14.59
C PRO A 378 7.79 26.84 -13.77
N ASP A 379 8.60 27.71 -14.39
CA ASP A 379 9.23 28.88 -13.75
C ASP A 379 8.45 30.17 -14.00
N ALA A 380 7.29 30.10 -14.67
CA ALA A 380 6.40 31.23 -14.79
C ALA A 380 5.96 31.73 -13.40
N ALA A 381 6.00 33.05 -13.21
CA ALA A 381 5.56 33.66 -11.95
C ALA A 381 4.10 33.31 -11.60
N ALA A 382 3.26 33.08 -12.60
CA ALA A 382 1.88 32.61 -12.43
C ALA A 382 1.81 31.19 -11.85
N VAL A 383 2.65 30.25 -12.33
CA VAL A 383 2.70 28.86 -11.84
C VAL A 383 3.19 28.81 -10.40
N ARG A 384 4.22 29.60 -10.03
CA ARG A 384 4.67 29.70 -8.62
C ARG A 384 3.58 30.23 -7.69
N ARG A 385 2.84 31.26 -8.11
CA ARG A 385 1.71 31.80 -7.32
C ARG A 385 0.59 30.79 -7.18
N LEU A 386 0.23 30.11 -8.27
CA LEU A 386 -0.79 29.07 -8.23
C LEU A 386 -0.38 27.96 -7.26
N ARG A 387 0.87 27.46 -7.33
CA ARG A 387 1.37 26.44 -6.40
C ARG A 387 1.23 26.86 -4.93
N GLN A 388 1.60 28.11 -4.62
CA GLN A 388 1.43 28.65 -3.27
C GLN A 388 -0.05 28.70 -2.85
N ALA A 389 -0.94 29.15 -3.73
CA ALA A 389 -2.37 29.18 -3.47
C ALA A 389 -2.95 27.76 -3.25
N LEU A 390 -2.50 26.77 -4.02
CA LEU A 390 -2.91 25.37 -3.82
C LEU A 390 -2.46 24.83 -2.46
N ARG A 391 -1.25 25.18 -1.99
CA ARG A 391 -0.80 24.82 -0.63
C ARG A 391 -1.65 25.45 0.47
N GLU A 392 -2.06 26.70 0.28
CA GLU A 392 -2.97 27.38 1.20
C GLU A 392 -4.34 26.69 1.23
N VAL A 393 -4.83 26.20 0.10
CA VAL A 393 -6.04 25.37 0.04
C VAL A 393 -5.84 24.05 0.80
N CYS A 394 -4.73 23.33 0.61
CA CYS A 394 -4.45 22.12 1.39
C CYS A 394 -4.48 22.40 2.90
N ALA A 395 -3.82 23.48 3.35
CA ALA A 395 -3.77 23.88 4.75
C ALA A 395 -5.13 24.30 5.32
N ALA A 396 -6.00 24.91 4.50
CA ALA A 396 -7.36 25.30 4.90
C ALA A 396 -8.35 24.11 4.95
N HIS A 397 -8.01 23.00 4.30
CA HIS A 397 -8.87 21.80 4.21
C HIS A 397 -8.17 20.54 4.76
N PRO A 398 -7.76 20.50 6.04
CA PRO A 398 -7.09 19.33 6.59
C PRO A 398 -8.00 18.07 6.56
N PRO A 399 -7.43 16.84 6.43
CA PRO A 399 -6.03 16.52 6.19
C PRO A 399 -5.75 16.34 4.68
N THR A 400 -6.23 17.23 3.81
CA THR A 400 -5.87 17.18 2.38
C THR A 400 -4.35 17.27 2.24
N HIS A 401 -3.76 16.25 1.63
CA HIS A 401 -2.31 16.10 1.56
C HIS A 401 -1.73 16.87 0.38
N HIS A 402 -2.34 16.70 -0.79
CA HIS A 402 -1.92 17.37 -2.01
C HIS A 402 -3.11 17.66 -2.92
N VAL A 403 -2.91 18.65 -3.79
CA VAL A 403 -3.83 19.01 -4.87
C VAL A 403 -3.05 19.01 -6.18
N THR A 404 -3.62 18.35 -7.18
CA THR A 404 -3.04 18.18 -8.51
C THR A 404 -3.96 18.79 -9.56
N VAL A 405 -3.38 19.58 -10.47
CA VAL A 405 -4.06 20.17 -11.62
C VAL A 405 -3.71 19.38 -12.86
N TYR A 406 -4.72 18.92 -13.58
CA TYR A 406 -4.62 18.24 -14.86
C TYR A 406 -5.11 19.15 -15.98
N LEU A 407 -4.41 19.16 -17.11
CA LEU A 407 -4.85 19.86 -18.32
C LEU A 407 -5.11 18.88 -19.45
N ARG A 408 -6.13 19.17 -20.24
CA ARG A 408 -6.47 18.41 -21.46
C ARG A 408 -5.56 18.84 -22.61
N ARG A 409 -4.96 17.88 -23.31
CA ARG A 409 -4.16 18.09 -24.54
C ARG A 409 -4.65 17.14 -25.63
N GLY A 410 -5.57 17.61 -26.48
CA GLY A 410 -6.16 16.78 -27.52
C GLY A 410 -7.01 15.62 -26.95
N LYS A 411 -6.64 14.37 -27.28
CA LYS A 411 -7.23 13.15 -26.70
C LYS A 411 -6.56 12.73 -25.38
N ALA A 412 -5.39 13.28 -25.06
CA ALA A 412 -4.62 12.95 -23.86
C ALA A 412 -4.82 13.99 -22.75
N SER A 413 -4.35 13.64 -21.53
CA SER A 413 -4.30 14.55 -20.39
C SER A 413 -2.89 14.57 -19.83
N ALA A 414 -2.50 15.64 -19.15
CA ALA A 414 -1.21 15.71 -18.46
C ALA A 414 -1.38 16.34 -17.08
N VAL A 415 -0.65 15.84 -16.09
CA VAL A 415 -0.46 16.54 -14.83
C VAL A 415 0.27 17.84 -15.14
N ALA A 416 -0.40 18.96 -14.91
CA ALA A 416 0.12 20.28 -15.18
C ALA A 416 0.86 20.87 -13.97
N LEU A 417 0.36 20.58 -12.75
CA LEU A 417 0.95 21.11 -11.52
C LEU A 417 0.54 20.26 -10.32
N ASP A 418 1.48 19.99 -9.42
CA ASP A 418 1.19 19.51 -8.07
C ASP A 418 1.53 20.59 -7.03
N SER A 419 0.75 20.62 -5.95
CA SER A 419 1.00 21.46 -4.77
C SER A 419 2.31 21.10 -4.03
N ASP A 420 2.76 19.85 -4.12
CA ASP A 420 3.98 19.34 -3.51
C ASP A 420 5.20 19.50 -4.45
N GLU A 421 6.27 20.11 -3.95
CA GLU A 421 7.51 20.37 -4.69
C GLU A 421 8.38 19.13 -4.87
N ALA A 422 8.19 18.09 -4.03
CA ALA A 422 8.90 16.82 -4.16
C ALA A 422 8.34 15.93 -5.28
N ALA A 423 7.23 16.33 -5.92
CA ALA A 423 6.73 15.64 -7.10
C ALA A 423 7.67 15.88 -8.29
N PRO A 424 8.10 14.83 -9.02
CA PRO A 424 8.90 15.02 -10.22
C PRO A 424 8.14 15.95 -11.20
N PRO A 425 8.82 16.83 -11.94
CA PRO A 425 8.16 17.66 -12.96
C PRO A 425 7.62 16.73 -14.06
N LEU A 426 6.29 16.57 -14.09
CA LEU A 426 5.57 15.53 -14.84
C LEU A 426 5.36 15.82 -16.33
N LEU A 427 6.11 16.76 -16.91
CA LEU A 427 6.02 17.11 -18.32
C LEU A 427 7.41 17.15 -18.95
N ARG A 428 7.79 16.07 -19.63
CA ARG A 428 8.60 16.21 -20.84
C ARG A 428 7.65 16.46 -22.01
N PRO A 429 7.93 17.42 -22.90
CA PRO A 429 7.13 17.60 -24.11
C PRO A 429 7.05 16.28 -24.90
N GLY A 430 5.83 15.74 -25.06
CA GLY A 430 5.56 14.50 -25.81
C GLY A 430 5.23 13.26 -24.95
N GLU A 431 5.24 13.35 -23.62
CA GLU A 431 4.75 12.27 -22.74
C GLU A 431 3.23 12.39 -22.54
N GLU A 432 2.48 11.38 -22.96
CA GLU A 432 1.04 11.24 -22.74
C GLU A 432 0.81 10.42 -21.45
N PHE A 433 -0.12 10.87 -20.59
CA PHE A 433 -0.47 10.19 -19.35
C PHE A 433 -1.99 10.01 -19.27
N VAL A 434 -2.45 8.82 -18.90
CA VAL A 434 -3.86 8.60 -18.54
C VAL A 434 -4.04 8.82 -17.05
N PRO A 435 -4.81 9.85 -16.66
CA PRO A 435 -5.08 10.11 -15.26
C PRO A 435 -6.07 9.10 -14.71
N GLU A 436 -6.10 8.96 -13.39
CA GLU A 436 -7.00 8.02 -12.68
C GLU A 436 -8.47 8.22 -13.09
N ASP A 437 -9.29 7.16 -12.97
CA ASP A 437 -10.72 7.12 -13.32
C ASP A 437 -11.52 8.40 -13.01
N PRO A 438 -11.41 9.03 -11.83
CA PRO A 438 -12.19 10.23 -11.54
C PRO A 438 -11.83 11.44 -12.41
N VAL A 439 -10.59 11.53 -12.89
CA VAL A 439 -10.15 12.62 -13.78
C VAL A 439 -10.67 12.41 -15.19
N LEU A 440 -10.64 11.18 -15.70
CA LEU A 440 -11.18 10.85 -17.02
C LEU A 440 -12.67 11.18 -17.13
N ASP A 441 -13.43 10.88 -16.08
CA ASP A 441 -14.85 11.23 -16.03
C ASP A 441 -15.06 12.74 -16.04
N VAL A 442 -14.34 13.48 -15.19
CA VAL A 442 -14.40 14.94 -15.15
C VAL A 442 -14.06 15.56 -16.51
N LEU A 443 -12.99 15.10 -17.17
CA LEU A 443 -12.57 15.60 -18.48
C LEU A 443 -13.55 15.25 -19.60
N ALA A 444 -14.30 14.16 -19.44
CA ALA A 444 -15.40 13.79 -20.32
C ALA A 444 -16.72 14.52 -19.97
N GLY A 445 -16.71 15.44 -19.00
CA GLY A 445 -17.90 16.18 -18.56
C GLY A 445 -18.87 15.35 -17.71
N ARG A 446 -18.42 14.23 -17.14
CA ARG A 446 -19.19 13.39 -16.23
C ARG A 446 -18.77 13.66 -14.78
N GLU A 447 -19.71 13.48 -13.86
CA GLU A 447 -19.35 13.44 -12.45
C GLU A 447 -18.82 12.03 -12.11
N PRO A 448 -17.65 11.93 -11.46
CA PRO A 448 -17.13 10.62 -11.09
C PRO A 448 -18.03 9.96 -10.03
N ALA A 449 -18.67 8.86 -10.44
CA ALA A 449 -19.77 8.24 -9.69
C ALA A 449 -19.32 7.15 -8.71
N ALA A 450 -18.10 6.62 -8.86
CA ALA A 450 -17.57 5.57 -8.01
C ALA A 450 -16.71 6.15 -6.86
N ASN A 451 -16.77 5.49 -5.69
CA ASN A 451 -15.93 5.79 -4.54
C ASN A 451 -14.78 4.79 -4.48
N VAL A 452 -13.69 5.12 -5.16
CA VAL A 452 -12.53 4.25 -5.37
C VAL A 452 -11.32 4.83 -4.65
N LEU A 453 -10.55 3.97 -3.98
CA LEU A 453 -9.25 4.32 -3.43
C LEU A 453 -8.20 4.46 -4.52
N SER A 454 -7.37 5.51 -4.44
CA SER A 454 -6.19 5.67 -5.27
C SER A 454 -4.95 5.19 -4.50
N VAL A 455 -4.02 4.50 -5.16
CA VAL A 455 -2.78 4.02 -4.53
C VAL A 455 -1.59 4.40 -5.39
N ASP A 456 -0.63 5.09 -4.80
CA ASP A 456 0.61 5.49 -5.45
C ASP A 456 1.83 5.28 -4.53
N GLY A 457 3.02 5.70 -4.98
CA GLY A 457 4.26 5.60 -4.19
C GLY A 457 4.28 6.44 -2.90
N ARG A 458 3.25 7.27 -2.67
CA ARG A 458 3.13 8.17 -1.51
C ARG A 458 2.10 7.67 -0.50
N GLY A 459 1.19 6.77 -0.89
CA GLY A 459 0.25 6.13 0.03
C GLY A 459 -1.08 5.73 -0.62
N VAL A 460 -2.11 5.67 0.22
CA VAL A 460 -3.49 5.34 -0.16
C VAL A 460 -4.37 6.57 0.08
N TRP A 461 -5.10 6.96 -0.96
CA TRP A 461 -5.83 8.22 -1.03
C TRP A 461 -7.31 8.03 -1.29
N VAL A 462 -8.09 8.95 -0.73
CA VAL A 462 -9.45 9.26 -1.18
C VAL A 462 -9.39 10.58 -1.94
N SER A 463 -9.78 10.54 -3.21
CA SER A 463 -9.61 11.67 -4.11
C SER A 463 -10.95 12.26 -4.55
N GLY A 464 -11.03 13.59 -4.54
CA GLY A 464 -12.14 14.35 -5.10
C GLY A 464 -11.67 15.09 -6.34
N ALA A 465 -12.38 14.94 -7.46
CA ALA A 465 -12.04 15.56 -8.74
C ALA A 465 -13.15 16.51 -9.21
N VAL A 466 -12.77 17.68 -9.73
CA VAL A 466 -13.71 18.69 -10.25
C VAL A 466 -13.19 19.29 -11.56
N PRO A 467 -14.09 19.69 -12.48
CA PRO A 467 -13.68 20.26 -13.76
C PRO A 467 -13.07 21.66 -13.61
N LEU A 468 -12.10 21.96 -14.47
CA LEU A 468 -11.64 23.30 -14.78
C LEU A 468 -12.28 23.76 -16.08
N HIS A 469 -12.87 24.95 -16.05
CA HIS A 469 -13.53 25.55 -17.21
C HIS A 469 -12.73 26.74 -17.72
N ASP A 470 -12.72 26.94 -19.04
CA ASP A 470 -12.31 28.20 -19.63
C ASP A 470 -13.45 29.24 -19.58
N ARG A 471 -13.17 30.45 -20.09
CA ARG A 471 -14.16 31.54 -20.18
C ARG A 471 -15.37 31.22 -21.06
N ALA A 472 -15.24 30.28 -21.99
CA ALA A 472 -16.34 29.82 -22.84
C ALA A 472 -17.18 28.73 -22.17
N GLY A 473 -16.80 28.29 -20.96
CA GLY A 473 -17.47 27.23 -20.22
C GLY A 473 -17.07 25.82 -20.66
N ALA A 474 -16.04 25.68 -21.50
CA ALA A 474 -15.55 24.37 -21.92
C ALA A 474 -14.61 23.76 -20.86
N VAL A 475 -14.71 22.45 -20.64
CA VAL A 475 -13.82 21.72 -19.73
C VAL A 475 -12.41 21.63 -20.34
N VAL A 476 -11.47 22.38 -19.78
CA VAL A 476 -10.06 22.45 -20.23
C VAL A 476 -9.10 21.65 -19.34
N GLY A 477 -9.58 21.18 -18.20
CA GLY A 477 -8.77 20.43 -17.24
C GLY A 477 -9.59 19.89 -16.07
N ALA A 478 -8.89 19.39 -15.06
CA ALA A 478 -9.48 18.95 -13.80
C ALA A 478 -8.56 19.34 -12.64
N VAL A 479 -9.15 19.56 -11.47
CA VAL A 479 -8.44 19.65 -10.19
C VAL A 479 -8.80 18.45 -9.35
N VAL A 480 -7.79 17.79 -8.80
CA VAL A 480 -7.92 16.67 -7.88
C VAL A 480 -7.36 17.06 -6.53
N ALA A 481 -8.12 16.85 -5.46
CA ALA A 481 -7.61 16.94 -4.10
C ALA A 481 -7.58 15.54 -3.48
N SER A 482 -6.44 15.18 -2.87
CA SER A 482 -6.19 13.85 -2.33
C SER A 482 -6.08 13.92 -0.81
N ARG A 483 -6.88 13.10 -0.12
CA ARG A 483 -6.88 12.96 1.35
C ARG A 483 -6.35 11.57 1.72
N PRO A 484 -5.45 11.45 2.71
CA PRO A 484 -4.99 10.15 3.16
C PRO A 484 -6.15 9.39 3.80
N VAL A 485 -6.29 8.11 3.46
CA VAL A 485 -7.24 7.23 4.13
C VAL A 485 -6.94 7.12 5.64
N ALA A 486 -5.67 7.28 6.01
CA ALA A 486 -5.12 6.99 7.34
C ALA A 486 -5.09 8.18 8.32
N ALA A 487 -5.85 9.26 8.12
CA ALA A 487 -6.00 10.30 9.16
C ALA A 487 -6.75 9.73 10.39
N GLY A 488 -6.05 8.95 11.22
CA GLY A 488 -6.58 8.19 12.36
C GLY A 488 -6.11 6.73 12.47
N LEU A 489 -5.37 6.18 11.51
CA LEU A 489 -4.83 4.81 11.54
C LEU A 489 -3.31 4.87 11.67
N GLY A 490 -2.82 4.94 12.91
CA GLY A 490 -1.39 5.00 13.20
C GLY A 490 -0.59 3.86 12.55
N GLU A 491 0.63 4.19 12.12
CA GLU A 491 1.69 3.27 11.68
C GLU A 491 1.40 2.38 10.44
N VAL A 492 0.50 2.78 9.54
CA VAL A 492 0.50 2.29 8.13
C VAL A 492 1.20 3.29 7.20
N GLU A 493 1.85 4.31 7.78
CA GLU A 493 2.74 5.22 7.06
C GLU A 493 4.01 4.47 6.60
N ALA A 494 4.21 4.45 5.29
CA ALA A 494 5.33 3.85 4.55
C ALA A 494 5.17 2.37 4.15
N LEU A 495 4.48 2.16 3.03
CA LEU A 495 4.97 1.20 2.04
C LEU A 495 6.48 1.50 1.82
N PRO A 496 7.41 0.56 2.06
CA PRO A 496 8.85 0.85 2.03
C PRO A 496 9.29 1.49 0.71
N SER A 497 9.70 2.75 0.83
CA SER A 497 9.85 3.80 -0.18
C SER A 497 11.05 3.64 -1.13
N THR A 498 11.44 2.43 -1.52
CA THR A 498 12.51 2.26 -2.54
C THR A 498 12.14 1.18 -3.54
N VAL A 499 11.64 0.06 -3.02
CA VAL A 499 10.97 -0.98 -3.77
C VAL A 499 9.69 -0.38 -4.37
N ALA A 500 8.80 0.19 -3.55
CA ALA A 500 7.55 0.81 -4.02
C ALA A 500 7.74 1.93 -5.05
N GLU A 501 8.81 2.74 -4.95
CA GLU A 501 9.12 3.79 -5.94
C GLU A 501 9.59 3.21 -7.28
N THR A 502 10.49 2.22 -7.24
CA THR A 502 10.95 1.50 -8.43
C THR A 502 9.77 0.75 -9.07
N PHE A 503 8.86 0.22 -8.26
CA PHE A 503 7.65 -0.47 -8.72
C PHE A 503 6.57 0.47 -9.24
N ALA A 504 6.38 1.64 -8.64
CA ALA A 504 5.50 2.67 -9.17
C ALA A 504 6.00 3.13 -10.56
N ALA A 505 7.31 3.30 -10.73
CA ALA A 505 7.90 3.60 -12.03
C ALA A 505 7.75 2.45 -13.04
N MET A 506 7.89 1.19 -12.61
CA MET A 506 7.68 0.02 -13.47
C MET A 506 6.21 -0.21 -13.81
N LEU A 507 5.29 -0.01 -12.86
CA LEU A 507 3.84 -0.05 -13.09
C LEU A 507 3.41 1.07 -14.02
N HIS A 508 3.97 2.26 -13.85
CA HIS A 508 3.76 3.39 -14.76
C HIS A 508 4.23 3.04 -16.18
N ASP A 509 5.43 2.49 -16.35
CA ASP A 509 5.96 2.07 -17.66
C ASP A 509 5.18 0.89 -18.26
N ALA A 510 4.71 -0.05 -17.42
CA ALA A 510 3.88 -1.16 -17.86
C ALA A 510 2.44 -0.73 -18.22
N ALA A 511 1.88 0.24 -17.51
CA ALA A 511 0.60 0.88 -17.83
C ALA A 511 0.64 1.53 -19.19
N LEU A 512 1.66 2.36 -19.42
CA LEU A 512 1.86 3.05 -20.70
C LEU A 512 2.03 2.06 -21.86
N ARG A 513 2.68 0.91 -21.61
CA ARG A 513 2.83 -0.16 -22.62
C ARG A 513 1.54 -0.92 -22.85
N SER A 514 0.80 -1.24 -21.79
CA SER A 514 -0.48 -1.94 -21.89
C SER A 514 -1.51 -1.09 -22.62
N GLU A 515 -1.59 0.20 -22.30
CA GLU A 515 -2.51 1.14 -22.94
C GLU A 515 -2.17 1.36 -24.42
N ARG A 516 -0.88 1.45 -24.76
CA ARG A 516 -0.45 1.54 -26.15
C ARG A 516 -0.80 0.28 -26.94
N ALA A 517 -0.63 -0.89 -26.33
CA ALA A 517 -1.07 -2.16 -26.92
C ALA A 517 -2.60 -2.25 -27.02
N GLU A 518 -3.35 -1.67 -26.08
CA GLU A 518 -4.82 -1.62 -26.09
C GLU A 518 -5.35 -0.75 -27.22
N LEU A 519 -4.85 0.49 -27.34
CA LEU A 519 -5.20 1.39 -28.45
C LEU A 519 -4.85 0.74 -29.78
N GLU A 520 -3.68 0.12 -29.91
CA GLU A 520 -3.28 -0.59 -31.15
C GLU A 520 -4.14 -1.83 -31.42
N ALA A 521 -4.69 -2.49 -30.39
CA ALA A 521 -5.55 -3.66 -30.55
C ALA A 521 -7.01 -3.32 -30.92
N ILE A 522 -7.51 -2.16 -30.47
CA ILE A 522 -8.91 -1.74 -30.70
C ILE A 522 -9.05 -0.65 -31.77
N THR A 523 -7.96 -0.04 -32.22
CA THR A 523 -7.97 0.93 -33.31
C THR A 523 -7.36 0.36 -34.58
N ASP A 524 -7.74 0.92 -35.71
CA ASP A 524 -7.14 0.66 -37.00
C ASP A 524 -5.86 1.49 -37.14
N GLY A 525 -4.74 0.84 -37.47
CA GLY A 525 -3.42 1.46 -37.44
C GLY A 525 -3.19 2.54 -38.50
N LEU A 526 -4.08 2.66 -39.50
CA LEU A 526 -3.99 3.67 -40.55
C LEU A 526 -4.85 4.90 -40.22
N THR A 527 -6.06 4.68 -39.71
CA THR A 527 -7.06 5.75 -39.49
C THR A 527 -7.12 6.26 -38.05
N GLY A 528 -6.62 5.49 -37.07
CA GLY A 528 -6.73 5.80 -35.64
C GLY A 528 -8.18 5.77 -35.12
N LEU A 529 -9.11 5.22 -35.91
CA LEU A 529 -10.51 4.97 -35.53
C LEU A 529 -10.65 3.57 -34.92
N TYR A 530 -11.74 3.34 -34.19
CA TYR A 530 -12.02 2.01 -33.66
C TYR A 530 -12.22 0.99 -34.78
N ASN A 531 -11.60 -0.18 -34.61
CA ASN A 531 -11.63 -1.21 -35.62
C ASN A 531 -12.93 -2.03 -35.61
N HIS A 532 -13.11 -2.86 -36.64
CA HIS A 532 -14.30 -3.69 -36.82
C HIS A 532 -14.59 -4.59 -35.60
N ARG A 533 -13.55 -5.07 -34.92
CA ARG A 533 -13.71 -5.94 -33.75
C ARG A 533 -14.36 -5.19 -32.58
N TYR A 534 -13.86 -3.99 -32.26
CA TYR A 534 -14.41 -3.15 -31.20
C TYR A 534 -15.89 -2.82 -31.42
N PHE A 535 -16.29 -2.59 -32.67
CA PHE A 535 -17.70 -2.34 -33.01
C PHE A 535 -18.62 -3.50 -32.58
N HIS A 536 -18.24 -4.75 -32.85
CA HIS A 536 -19.07 -5.92 -32.51
C HIS A 536 -19.15 -6.16 -31.00
N GLU A 537 -18.04 -5.96 -30.28
CA GLU A 537 -18.00 -6.07 -28.81
C GLU A 537 -18.91 -5.01 -28.18
N ARG A 538 -18.78 -3.74 -28.60
CA ARG A 538 -19.60 -2.63 -28.10
C ARG A 538 -21.08 -2.77 -28.43
N LEU A 539 -21.41 -3.31 -29.60
CA LEU A 539 -22.79 -3.56 -30.01
C LEU A 539 -23.44 -4.64 -29.13
N ALA A 540 -22.71 -5.71 -28.78
CA ALA A 540 -23.23 -6.76 -27.92
C ALA A 540 -23.57 -6.23 -26.51
N GLU A 541 -22.72 -5.38 -25.95
CA GLU A 541 -22.95 -4.72 -24.66
C GLU A 541 -24.19 -3.82 -24.67
N GLU A 542 -24.35 -2.98 -25.70
CA GLU A 542 -25.50 -2.08 -25.78
C GLU A 542 -26.80 -2.85 -26.01
N ILE A 543 -26.76 -4.01 -26.66
CA ILE A 543 -27.90 -4.94 -26.73
C ILE A 543 -28.26 -5.48 -25.35
N GLU A 544 -27.28 -5.96 -24.58
CA GLU A 544 -27.50 -6.49 -23.23
C GLU A 544 -28.02 -5.40 -22.26
N ARG A 545 -27.47 -4.19 -22.37
CA ARG A 545 -27.92 -3.02 -21.62
C ARG A 545 -29.34 -2.61 -22.00
N SER A 546 -29.67 -2.58 -23.28
CA SER A 546 -31.02 -2.30 -23.79
C SER A 546 -32.03 -3.32 -23.25
N GLN A 547 -31.66 -4.61 -23.21
CA GLN A 547 -32.48 -5.67 -22.64
C GLN A 547 -32.69 -5.51 -21.13
N THR A 548 -31.63 -5.12 -20.40
CA THR A 548 -31.67 -4.97 -18.94
C THR A 548 -32.45 -3.72 -18.51
N THR A 549 -32.32 -2.63 -19.26
CA THR A 549 -32.93 -1.33 -18.91
C THR A 549 -34.28 -1.08 -19.57
N GLY A 550 -34.68 -1.90 -20.55
CA GLY A 550 -35.87 -1.70 -21.38
C GLY A 550 -35.78 -0.49 -22.32
N ALA A 551 -34.60 0.13 -22.46
CA ALA A 551 -34.40 1.29 -23.31
C ALA A 551 -34.26 0.89 -24.80
N PRO A 552 -34.81 1.67 -25.76
CA PRO A 552 -34.67 1.37 -27.19
C PRO A 552 -33.23 1.64 -27.68
N LEU A 553 -32.69 0.71 -28.49
CA LEU A 553 -31.38 0.81 -29.13
C LEU A 553 -31.54 1.03 -30.64
N ALA A 554 -30.74 1.94 -31.22
CA ALA A 554 -30.65 2.16 -32.67
C ALA A 554 -29.18 2.17 -33.13
N VAL A 555 -28.92 1.58 -34.29
CA VAL A 555 -27.60 1.56 -34.92
C VAL A 555 -27.67 2.36 -36.23
N LEU A 556 -26.79 3.35 -36.38
CA LEU A 556 -26.66 4.14 -37.60
C LEU A 556 -25.43 3.67 -38.38
N LEU A 557 -25.65 3.20 -39.62
CA LEU A 557 -24.57 2.89 -40.56
C LEU A 557 -24.48 4.02 -41.58
N CYS A 558 -23.30 4.63 -41.69
CA CYS A 558 -22.99 5.66 -42.67
C CYS A 558 -21.85 5.16 -43.56
N ASP A 559 -22.06 5.19 -44.88
CA ASP A 559 -21.03 4.90 -45.86
C ASP A 559 -20.45 6.22 -46.40
N LEU A 560 -19.15 6.24 -46.70
CA LEU A 560 -18.48 7.41 -47.25
C LEU A 560 -18.39 7.30 -48.78
N ASP A 561 -19.23 8.08 -49.47
CA ASP A 561 -19.23 8.13 -50.92
C ASP A 561 -17.87 8.60 -51.47
N ARG A 562 -17.39 7.93 -52.52
CA ARG A 562 -16.18 8.28 -53.29
C ARG A 562 -14.87 8.22 -52.52
N PHE A 563 -14.84 7.59 -51.35
CA PHE A 563 -13.62 7.44 -50.54
C PHE A 563 -12.47 6.75 -51.30
N HIS A 564 -12.78 5.72 -52.10
CA HIS A 564 -11.80 5.05 -52.97
C HIS A 564 -11.14 6.01 -53.99
N ALA A 565 -11.90 6.96 -54.56
CA ALA A 565 -11.35 7.93 -55.50
C ALA A 565 -10.42 8.93 -54.81
N TYR A 566 -10.72 9.28 -53.55
CA TYR A 566 -9.84 10.11 -52.72
C TYR A 566 -8.51 9.40 -52.42
N ASN A 567 -8.55 8.13 -52.01
CA ASN A 567 -7.36 7.33 -51.71
C ASN A 567 -6.49 7.09 -52.96
N GLN A 568 -7.09 6.99 -54.15
CA GLN A 568 -6.34 6.91 -55.41
C GLN A 568 -5.63 8.21 -55.79
N LEU A 569 -6.20 9.38 -55.43
CA LEU A 569 -5.65 10.69 -55.75
C LEU A 569 -4.58 11.15 -54.76
N HIS A 570 -4.75 10.81 -53.48
CA HIS A 570 -3.92 11.32 -52.39
C HIS A 570 -3.10 10.25 -51.66
N GLY A 571 -3.28 8.98 -52.02
CA GLY A 571 -2.61 7.83 -51.40
C GLY A 571 -3.40 7.25 -50.22
N HIS A 572 -3.14 5.98 -49.90
CA HIS A 572 -3.80 5.28 -48.79
C HIS A 572 -3.45 5.85 -47.41
N GLU A 573 -2.35 6.59 -47.25
CA GLU A 573 -2.03 7.27 -45.99
C GLU A 573 -2.82 8.57 -45.79
N ALA A 574 -3.49 9.10 -46.83
CA ALA A 574 -4.20 10.38 -46.78
C ALA A 574 -5.69 10.26 -46.45
N GLY A 575 -6.31 9.10 -46.70
CA GLY A 575 -7.70 8.81 -46.33
C GLY A 575 -7.79 7.46 -45.66
#